data_AF-A0A8J8C4U4-F1
#
_entry.id   AF-A0A8J8C4U4-F1
#
_cell.length_a   1.000
_cell.length_b   1.000
_cell.length_c   1.000
_cell.angle_alpha   90.00
_cell.angle_beta   90.00
_cell.angle_gamma   90.00
#
_symmetry.space_group_name_H-M   'P 1'
#
loop_
_entity.id
_entity.type
_entity.pdbx_description
1 polymer ?
#
loop_
_entity_poly.entity_id
_entity_poly.type
_entity_poly.pdbx_seq_one_letter_code
_entity_poly.pdbx_strand_id
1 'polypeptide(L)' 'MNSVSLAGAALTGAGLVGYGAGVLVPYPGRELSLPALMVGLTAVAVGRSDAEGPT' A
#
# COMPACT_ATOMS: atom_id res chain seq x y z
N MET A 1 20.73 -2.75 10.94
CA MET A 1 20.75 -2.48 9.48
C MET A 1 19.44 -1.77 9.14
N ASN A 2 19.54 -0.56 8.59
CA ASN A 2 18.52 0.50 8.51
C ASN A 2 17.06 0.05 8.42
N SER A 3 16.33 0.11 9.54
CA SER A 3 14.86 0.04 9.61
C SER A 3 14.20 1.03 8.65
N VAL A 4 14.81 2.21 8.47
CA VAL A 4 14.41 3.23 7.47
C VAL A 4 14.52 2.70 6.03
N SER A 5 15.59 1.98 5.71
CA SER A 5 15.78 1.39 4.39
C SER A 5 14.81 0.24 4.14
N LEU A 6 14.51 -0.54 5.18
CA LEU A 6 13.52 -1.62 5.13
C LEU A 6 12.10 -1.07 4.91
N ALA A 7 11.75 0.02 5.60
CA ALA A 7 10.49 0.72 5.44
C ALA A 7 10.34 1.33 4.03
N GLY A 8 11.41 1.94 3.50
CA GLY A 8 11.43 2.47 2.13
C GLY A 8 11.27 1.37 1.07
N ALA A 9 11.92 0.23 1.26
CA ALA A 9 11.78 -0.94 0.37
C ALA A 9 10.37 -1.53 0.43
N ALA A 10 9.80 -1.67 1.63
CA ALA A 10 8.43 -2.13 1.82
C ALA A 10 7.40 -1.20 1.18
N LEU A 11 7.58 0.12 1.30
CA LEU A 11 6.70 1.12 0.71
C LEU A 11 6.74 1.10 -0.82
N THR A 12 7.95 1.00 -1.38
CA THR A 12 8.14 0.88 -2.83
C THR A 12 7.53 -0.42 -3.36
N GLY A 13 7.74 -1.54 -2.65
CA GLY A 13 7.13 -2.83 -2.98
C GLY A 13 5.60 -2.78 -2.94
N ALA A 14 5.01 -2.18 -1.90
CA ALA A 14 3.57 -2.02 -1.77
C ALA A 14 2.97 -1.20 -2.93
N GLY A 15 3.65 -0.11 -3.34
CA GLY A 15 3.25 0.70 -4.48
C GLY A 15 3.27 -0.07 -5.80
N LEU A 16 4.33 -0.86 -6.05
CA LEU A 16 4.41 -1.71 -7.25
C LEU A 16 3.31 -2.79 -7.28
N VAL A 17 3.03 -3.42 -6.14
CA VAL A 17 1.97 -4.43 -6.03
C VAL A 17 0.59 -3.81 -6.26
N GLY A 18 0.32 -2.64 -5.68
CA GLY A 18 -0.93 -1.91 -5.91
C GLY A 18 -1.10 -1.45 -7.36
N TYR A 19 -0.04 -0.96 -7.99
CA TYR A 19 -0.05 -0.58 -9.40
C TYR A 19 -0.28 -1.79 -10.31
N GLY A 20 0.47 -2.88 -10.08
CA GLY A 20 0.33 -4.12 -10.84
C GLY A 20 -1.09 -4.72 -10.71
N ALA A 21 -1.67 -4.70 -9.51
CA ALA A 21 -3.04 -5.13 -9.28
C ALA A 21 -4.06 -4.25 -10.02
N GLY A 22 -3.85 -2.93 -10.09
CA GLY A 22 -4.70 -2.02 -10.87
C GLY A 22 -4.58 -2.22 -12.39
N VAL A 23 -3.41 -2.60 -12.88
CA VAL A 23 -3.15 -2.84 -14.31
C VAL A 23 -3.63 -4.22 -14.77
N LEU A 24 -3.50 -5.26 -13.94
CA LEU A 24 -3.80 -6.63 -14.34
C LEU A 24 -5.29 -6.97 -14.37
N VAL A 25 -6.17 -6.16 -13.78
CA VAL A 25 -7.60 -6.47 -13.73
C VAL A 25 -8.28 -6.04 -15.04
N PRO A 26 -8.61 -6.98 -15.94
CA PRO A 26 -9.44 -6.70 -17.10
C PRO A 26 -10.89 -6.50 -16.60
N TYR A 27 -11.70 -5.70 -17.29
CA TYR A 27 -13.09 -5.37 -16.93
C TYR A 27 -14.03 -6.60 -17.03
N PRO A 28 -14.08 -7.47 -16.00
CA PRO A 28 -15.27 -7.61 -15.15
C PRO A 28 -14.89 -7.71 -13.66
N GLY A 29 -15.38 -6.81 -12.79
CA GLY A 29 -15.03 -6.78 -11.36
C GLY A 29 -14.88 -5.40 -10.70
N ARG A 30 -15.48 -4.34 -11.27
CA ARG A 30 -15.38 -2.92 -10.84
C ARG A 30 -15.65 -2.68 -9.34
N GLU A 31 -16.42 -3.57 -8.73
CA GLU A 31 -16.77 -3.50 -7.31
C GLU A 31 -15.63 -3.93 -6.39
N LEU A 32 -14.62 -4.65 -6.89
CA LEU A 32 -13.49 -5.17 -6.13
C LEU A 32 -12.29 -4.20 -6.14
N SER A 33 -12.20 -3.33 -7.15
CA SER A 33 -11.19 -2.28 -7.21
C SER A 33 -11.33 -1.25 -6.09
N LEU A 34 -12.57 -0.86 -5.75
CA LEU A 34 -12.83 0.07 -4.65
C LEU A 34 -12.40 -0.45 -3.25
N PRO A 35 -12.78 -1.67 -2.82
CA PRO A 35 -12.35 -2.23 -1.55
C PRO A 35 -10.85 -2.52 -1.56
N ALA A 36 -10.26 -2.97 -2.67
CA ALA A 36 -8.81 -3.11 -2.76
C ALA A 36 -8.08 -1.77 -2.54
N LEU A 37 -8.60 -0.68 -3.12
CA LEU A 37 -8.07 0.67 -2.93
C LEU A 37 -8.26 1.15 -1.49
N MET A 38 -9.45 0.97 -0.90
CA MET A 38 -9.73 1.32 0.50
C MET A 38 -8.84 0.56 1.49
N VAL A 39 -8.67 -0.75 1.30
CA VAL A 39 -7.81 -1.59 2.14
C VAL A 39 -6.34 -1.15 2.00
N GLY A 40 -5.88 -0.89 0.78
CA GLY A 40 -4.52 -0.38 0.53
C GLY A 40 -4.28 0.99 1.17
N LEU A 41 -5.21 1.93 0.99
CA LEU A 41 -5.13 3.27 1.57
C LEU A 41 -5.14 3.21 3.11
N THR A 42 -5.95 2.34 3.69
CA THR A 42 -6.02 2.14 5.15
C THR A 42 -4.72 1.58 5.70
N ALA A 43 -4.13 0.58 5.03
CA ALA A 43 -2.84 0.04 5.42
C ALA A 43 -1.72 1.09 5.36
N VAL A 44 -1.72 1.95 4.33
CA VAL A 44 -0.80 3.09 4.22
C VAL A 44 -1.02 4.10 5.35
N ALA A 45 -2.27 4.44 5.66
CA ALA A 45 -2.59 5.39 6.72
C ALA A 45 -2.14 4.89 8.11
N VAL A 46 -2.41 3.62 8.44
CA VAL A 46 -2.00 3.03 9.72
C VAL A 46 -0.47 2.90 9.82
N GLY A 47 0.19 2.46 8.74
CA GLY A 47 1.66 2.38 8.69
C GLY A 47 2.35 3.74 8.77
N ARG A 48 1.70 4.81 8.28
CA ARG A 48 2.16 6.20 8.44
C ARG A 48 1.99 6.69 9.88
N SER A 49 0.90 6.34 10.55
CA SER A 49 0.64 6.74 11.94
C SER A 49 1.61 6.10 12.94
N ASP A 50 2.05 4.86 12.68
CA ASP A 50 3.06 4.18 13.52
C ASP A 50 4.47 4.76 13.34
N ALA A 51 4.76 5.32 12.16
CA ALA A 51 6.03 6.00 11.88
C ALA A 51 6.17 7.34 12.62
N GLU A 52 5.08 7.90 13.14
CA GLU A 52 5.07 9.11 13.97
C GLU A 52 5.19 8.74 15.47
N GLY A 53 6.25 8.00 15.81
CA GLY A 53 6.62 7.67 17.20
C GLY A 53 7.14 8.88 18.00
N PRO A 54 7.09 8.83 19.34
CA PRO A 54 6.90 9.97 20.26
C PRO A 54 8.14 10.87 20.39
N THR A 55 7.86 12.18 20.53
CA THR A 55 8.81 13.19 21.01
C THR A 55 9.41 12.84 22.37
#